data_AF-A0A920UTT8-F1
#
_entry.id   AF-A0A920UTT8-F1
#
_cell.length_a   1.000
_cell.length_b   1.000
_cell.length_c   1.000
_cell.angle_alpha   90.00
_cell.angle_beta   90.00
_cell.angle_gamma   90.00
#
_symmetry.space_group_name_H-M   'P 1'
#
loop_
_entity.id
_entity.type
_entity.pdbx_description
1 polymer ?
#
loop_
_entity_poly.entity_id
_entity_poly.type
_entity_poly.pdbx_seq_one_letter_code
_entity_poly.pdbx_strand_id
1 'polypeptide(L)'
;MKEDGSMEGHIGGYQPWRDYYHYLSVRGETDGMIDLIGIFYDMKRFADAKPDPVTGDNTAISAAYFIEAVPAFHVDEEGTLLADSVGSGPELSGPAVSQYSNVEQ
;
A
#
# COMPACT_ATOMS: atom_id res chain seq x y z
N MET A 1 13.21 -8.30 -10.43
CA MET A 1 13.00 -7.58 -11.69
C MET A 1 12.86 -8.62 -12.78
N LYS A 2 11.77 -8.57 -13.54
CA LYS A 2 11.51 -9.47 -14.67
C LYS A 2 12.31 -8.98 -15.89
N GLU A 3 12.36 -9.79 -16.95
CA GLU A 3 13.09 -9.46 -18.18
C GLU A 3 12.53 -8.21 -18.89
N ASP A 4 11.23 -7.96 -18.75
CA ASP A 4 10.55 -6.77 -19.29
C ASP A 4 10.79 -5.49 -18.47
N GLY A 5 11.58 -5.56 -17.39
CA GLY A 5 11.87 -4.44 -16.51
C GLY A 5 10.90 -4.24 -15.35
N SER A 6 9.74 -4.92 -15.37
CA SER A 6 8.76 -4.84 -14.30
C SER A 6 9.26 -5.49 -13.00
N MET A 7 8.64 -5.12 -11.89
CA MET A 7 8.96 -5.68 -10.58
C MET A 7 7.69 -5.84 -9.74
N GLU A 8 7.54 -7.02 -9.15
CA GLU A 8 6.50 -7.33 -8.19
C GLU A 8 7.11 -8.09 -7.00
N GLY A 9 6.43 -8.07 -5.86
CA GLY A 9 6.88 -8.82 -4.70
C GLY A 9 5.89 -8.77 -3.54
N HIS A 10 6.20 -9.56 -2.51
CA HIS A 10 5.44 -9.57 -1.26
C HIS A 10 6.29 -9.00 -0.13
N ILE A 11 5.71 -8.08 0.65
CA ILE A 11 6.28 -7.57 1.89
C ILE A 11 5.40 -8.07 3.03
N GLY A 12 5.95 -8.96 3.86
CA GLY A 12 5.27 -9.49 5.03
C GLY A 12 5.88 -8.96 6.32
N GLY A 13 5.09 -8.93 7.40
CA GLY A 13 5.58 -8.59 8.72
C GLY A 13 4.48 -8.28 9.71
N TYR A 14 4.85 -7.56 10.76
CA TYR A 14 3.94 -7.10 11.80
C TYR A 14 3.90 -5.57 11.80
N GLN A 15 2.70 -5.01 11.75
CA GLN A 15 2.49 -3.56 11.84
C GLN A 15 1.59 -3.21 13.04
N PRO A 16 1.68 -2.00 13.59
CA PRO A 16 0.74 -1.54 14.60
C PRO A 16 -0.69 -1.53 14.05
N TRP A 17 -1.61 -2.27 14.67
CA TRP A 17 -2.98 -2.37 14.15
C TRP A 17 -3.73 -1.04 14.25
N ARG A 18 -3.39 -0.20 15.24
CA ARG A 18 -4.00 1.12 15.44
C ARG A 18 -3.69 2.09 14.30
N ASP A 19 -2.48 2.03 13.73
CA ASP A 19 -2.11 2.90 12.61
C ASP A 19 -2.97 2.57 11.38
N TYR A 20 -3.22 1.29 11.14
CA TYR A 20 -4.08 0.84 10.05
C TYR A 20 -5.56 1.16 10.30
N TYR A 21 -6.05 1.02 11.54
CA TYR A 21 -7.37 1.53 11.94
C TYR A 21 -7.51 3.04 11.67
N HIS A 22 -6.48 3.83 12.04
CA HIS A 22 -6.49 5.27 11.82
C HIS A 22 -6.57 5.61 10.33
N TYR A 23 -5.80 4.93 9.48
CA TYR A 23 -5.90 5.06 8.02
C TYR A 23 -7.33 4.83 7.50
N LEU A 24 -8.01 3.76 7.94
CA LEU A 24 -9.40 3.49 7.55
C LEU A 24 -10.35 4.58 8.04
N SER A 25 -10.10 5.12 9.23
CA SER A 25 -10.96 6.14 9.85
C SER A 25 -10.88 7.53 9.21
N VAL A 26 -9.85 7.84 8.41
CA VAL A 26 -9.64 9.18 7.80
C VAL A 26 -10.83 9.62 6.95
N ARG A 27 -11.51 8.68 6.28
CA ARG A 27 -12.68 8.98 5.43
C ARG A 27 -14.02 8.92 6.19
N GLY A 28 -14.02 8.43 7.44
CA GLY A 28 -15.25 8.15 8.19
C GLY A 28 -16.07 6.97 7.63
N GLU A 29 -17.10 6.56 8.36
CA GLU A 29 -17.91 5.37 7.99
C GLU A 29 -18.68 5.54 6.68
N THR A 30 -19.19 6.75 6.41
CA THR A 30 -20.02 7.03 5.23
C THR A 30 -19.21 6.96 3.93
N ASP A 31 -18.10 7.69 3.82
CA ASP A 31 -17.29 7.69 2.61
C ASP A 31 -16.41 6.45 2.50
N GLY A 32 -16.04 5.87 3.65
CA GLY A 32 -15.27 4.62 3.74
C GLY A 32 -16.10 3.38 3.46
N MET A 33 -17.43 3.44 3.63
CA MET A 33 -18.35 2.29 3.54
C MET A 33 -17.90 1.12 4.44
N ILE A 34 -17.44 1.44 5.65
CA ILE A 34 -16.83 0.51 6.61
C ILE A 34 -17.47 0.74 7.99
N ASP A 35 -17.77 -0.34 8.71
CA ASP A 35 -18.10 -0.31 10.14
C ASP A 35 -16.82 -0.13 10.96
N LEU A 36 -16.53 1.11 11.38
CA LEU A 36 -15.29 1.42 12.08
C LEU A 36 -15.29 0.82 13.49
N ILE A 37 -16.44 0.75 14.15
CA ILE A 37 -16.54 0.15 15.49
C ILE A 37 -16.23 -1.35 15.40
N GLY A 38 -16.85 -2.06 14.45
CA GLY A 38 -16.59 -3.46 14.19
C GLY A 38 -15.10 -3.72 13.91
N ILE A 39 -14.52 -2.96 12.97
CA ILE A 39 -13.10 -3.09 12.64
C ILE A 39 -12.18 -2.83 13.83
N PHE A 40 -12.47 -1.85 14.68
CA PHE A 40 -11.64 -1.59 15.86
C PHE A 40 -11.55 -2.82 16.77
N TYR A 41 -12.69 -3.43 17.08
CA TYR A 41 -12.73 -4.61 17.94
C TYR A 41 -12.15 -5.84 17.27
N ASP A 42 -12.37 -6.02 15.97
CA ASP A 42 -11.77 -7.11 15.21
C ASP A 42 -10.25 -7.01 15.18
N MET A 43 -9.71 -5.84 14.83
CA MET A 43 -8.26 -5.61 14.83
C MET A 43 -7.64 -5.79 16.21
N LYS A 44 -8.29 -5.28 17.27
CA LYS A 44 -7.84 -5.50 18.65
C LYS A 44 -7.84 -6.99 19.00
N ARG A 45 -8.89 -7.73 18.64
CA ARG A 45 -9.06 -9.14 18.95
C ARG A 45 -8.07 -10.03 18.19
N PHE A 46 -7.79 -9.72 16.93
CA PHE A 46 -6.95 -10.53 16.04
C PHE A 46 -5.48 -10.08 16.00
N ALA A 47 -5.11 -9.01 16.70
CA ALA A 47 -3.71 -8.68 16.91
C ALA A 47 -2.98 -9.87 17.56
N ASP A 48 -1.84 -10.26 16.98
CA ASP A 48 -1.17 -11.53 17.23
C ASP A 48 0.30 -11.36 17.65
N ALA A 49 0.80 -10.12 17.77
CA ALA A 49 2.15 -9.85 18.22
C ALA A 49 2.30 -8.56 19.05
N LYS A 50 3.50 -8.43 19.66
CA LYS A 50 3.94 -7.28 20.47
C LYS A 50 2.97 -6.99 21.63
N PRO A 51 2.92 -7.86 22.66
CA PRO A 51 2.08 -7.63 23.82
C PRO A 51 2.50 -6.35 24.55
N ASP A 52 1.52 -5.53 24.90
CA ASP A 52 1.73 -4.38 25.78
C ASP A 52 2.14 -4.87 27.17
N PRO A 53 3.22 -4.32 27.78
CA PRO A 53 3.75 -4.81 29.05
C PRO A 53 2.83 -4.53 30.25
N VAL A 54 1.86 -3.62 30.10
CA VAL A 54 0.90 -3.25 31.15
C VAL A 54 -0.40 -4.02 30.99
N THR A 55 -0.95 -4.08 29.77
CA THR A 55 -2.27 -4.66 29.52
C THR A 55 -2.24 -6.11 29.06
N GLY A 56 -1.13 -6.56 28.48
CA GLY A 56 -1.01 -7.87 27.84
C GLY A 56 -1.70 -7.98 26.47
N ASP A 57 -2.40 -6.93 26.02
CA ASP A 57 -3.03 -6.89 24.70
C ASP A 57 -1.95 -6.83 23.60
N ASN A 58 -2.10 -7.59 22.52
CA ASN A 58 -1.24 -7.47 21.35
C ASN A 58 -1.44 -6.12 20.64
N THR A 59 -0.33 -5.47 20.28
CA THR A 59 -0.33 -4.14 19.64
C THR A 59 0.00 -4.20 18.16
N ALA A 60 0.45 -5.35 17.65
CA ALA A 60 0.73 -5.55 16.24
C ALA A 60 -0.10 -6.71 15.67
N ILE A 61 -0.44 -6.57 14.38
CA ILE A 61 -1.16 -7.55 13.58
C ILE A 61 -0.29 -7.99 12.41
N SER A 62 -0.28 -9.28 12.11
CA SER A 62 0.37 -9.81 10.92
C SER A 62 -0.25 -9.22 9.65
N ALA A 63 0.61 -8.85 8.71
CA ALA A 63 0.23 -8.23 7.45
C ALA A 63 1.12 -8.75 6.32
N ALA A 64 0.53 -8.84 5.13
CA ALA A 64 1.23 -9.13 3.90
C ALA A 64 0.71 -8.19 2.81
N TYR A 65 1.64 -7.48 2.17
CA TYR A 65 1.36 -6.57 1.07
C TYR A 65 1.93 -7.17 -0.20
N PHE A 66 1.11 -7.20 -1.25
CA PHE A 66 1.60 -7.37 -2.61
C PHE A 66 1.93 -5.98 -3.16
N ILE A 67 3.13 -5.83 -3.72
CA ILE A 67 3.64 -4.58 -4.27
C ILE A 67 3.98 -4.81 -5.73
N GLU A 68 3.48 -3.93 -6.59
CA GLU A 68 3.88 -3.79 -7.99
C GLU A 68 4.59 -2.46 -8.16
N ALA A 69 5.75 -2.47 -8.81
CA ALA A 69 6.48 -1.26 -9.14
C ALA A 69 5.83 -0.56 -10.33
N VAL A 70 5.67 0.75 -10.22
CA VAL A 70 5.28 1.63 -11.33
C VAL A 70 6.53 2.14 -12.05
N PRO A 71 6.50 2.23 -13.39
CA PRO A 71 7.55 2.91 -14.12
C PRO A 71 7.55 4.40 -13.74
N ALA A 72 8.72 4.92 -13.39
CA ALA A 72 8.90 6.32 -13.03
C ALA A 72 10.07 6.94 -13.80
N PHE A 73 9.90 8.19 -14.22
CA PHE A 73 10.94 8.97 -14.87
C PHE A 73 11.52 9.97 -13.87
N HIS A 74 12.84 10.18 -13.91
CA HIS A 74 13.50 11.22 -13.12
C HIS A 74 13.99 12.31 -14.07
N VAL A 75 13.58 13.55 -13.83
CA VAL A 75 14.01 14.74 -14.59
C VAL A 75 14.73 15.74 -13.67
N ASP A 76 15.64 16.56 -14.21
CA ASP A 76 16.20 17.72 -13.48
C ASP A 76 15.24 18.91 -13.45
N GLU A 77 15.66 20.02 -12.83
CA GLU A 77 14.87 21.26 -12.72
C GLU A 77 14.57 21.89 -14.09
N GLU A 78 15.44 21.63 -15.08
CA GLU A 78 15.31 22.07 -16.46
C GLU A 78 14.43 21.14 -17.33
N GLY A 79 13.99 20.00 -16.78
CA GLY A 79 13.15 19.02 -17.48
C GLY A 79 13.93 18.01 -18.34
N THR A 80 15.26 17.94 -18.19
CA THR A 80 16.10 16.94 -18.84
C THR A 80 15.89 15.58 -18.18
N LEU A 81 15.64 14.54 -18.98
CA LEU A 81 15.52 13.17 -18.48
C LEU A 81 16.86 12.67 -17.94
N LEU A 82 16.92 12.39 -16.64
CA LEU A 82 18.08 11.86 -15.93
C LEU A 82 18.04 10.34 -15.81
N ALA A 83 16.84 9.75 -15.70
CA ALA A 83 16.65 8.30 -15.68
C ALA A 83 15.26 7.92 -16.21
N ASP A 84 15.24 6.85 -16.98
CA ASP A 84 14.04 6.22 -17.53
C ASP A 84 13.76 4.91 -16.78
N SER A 85 12.49 4.57 -16.61
CA SER A 85 12.06 3.29 -16.04
C SER A 85 11.41 2.43 -17.09
N VAL A 86 11.80 1.16 -17.09
CA VAL A 86 11.33 0.13 -18.02
C VAL A 86 10.29 -0.77 -17.34
N GLY A 87 9.30 -1.22 -18.10
CA GLY A 87 8.25 -2.14 -17.64
C GLY A 87 6.83 -1.66 -17.98
N SER A 88 5.89 -2.60 -18.09
CA SER A 88 4.47 -2.33 -18.40
C SER A 88 3.70 -1.63 -17.27
N GLY A 89 4.28 -1.59 -16.07
CA GLY A 89 3.64 -1.12 -14.85
C GLY A 89 2.62 -2.09 -14.25
N PRO A 90 1.89 -1.66 -13.20
CA PRO A 90 1.07 -2.53 -12.38
C PRO A 90 -0.12 -3.08 -13.17
N GLU A 91 -0.39 -4.38 -13.04
CA GLU A 91 -1.56 -5.03 -13.64
C GLU A 91 -2.84 -4.66 -12.88
N LEU A 92 -2.72 -4.42 -11.58
CA LEU A 92 -3.82 -4.02 -10.71
C LEU A 92 -3.73 -2.53 -10.41
N SER A 93 -4.36 -1.70 -11.24
CA SER A 93 -4.36 -0.25 -11.01
C SER A 93 -5.73 0.32 -10.72
N GLY A 94 -5.78 1.18 -9.69
CA GLY A 94 -6.79 2.22 -9.56
C GLY A 94 -6.66 3.27 -10.69
N PRO A 95 -7.32 4.44 -10.59
CA PRO A 95 -7.48 5.39 -11.70
C PRO A 95 -6.17 6.00 -12.27
N ALA A 96 -4.99 5.61 -11.78
CA ALA A 96 -3.69 6.16 -12.17
C ALA A 96 -3.11 5.60 -13.49
N VAL A 97 -3.53 4.42 -13.98
CA VAL A 97 -2.90 3.78 -15.16
C VAL A 97 -3.57 4.12 -16.52
N SER A 98 -4.79 4.67 -16.54
CA SER A 98 -5.57 4.72 -17.78
C SER A 98 -5.38 5.96 -18.69
N GLN A 99 -4.36 6.81 -18.51
CA GLN A 99 -4.26 8.05 -19.33
C GLN A 99 -3.05 8.16 -20.25
N TYR A 100 -2.01 7.33 -20.07
CA TYR A 100 -0.76 7.48 -20.83
C TYR A 100 -0.42 6.29 -21.72
N SER A 101 -1.22 5.22 -21.72
CA SER A 101 -0.96 4.02 -22.53
C SER A 101 -1.27 4.18 -24.03
N ASN A 102 -1.89 5.29 -24.45
CA ASN A 102 -2.25 5.56 -25.84
C ASN A 102 -1.56 6.83 -26.39
N VAL A 103 -0.24 6.94 -26.21
CA VAL A 103 0.54 7.85 -27.07
C VAL A 103 1.25 6.96 -28.09
N GLU A 104 0.69 6.91 -29.30
CA GLU A 104 1.28 6.23 -30.46
C GLU A 104 2.74 6.68 -30.64
N GLN A 105 3.63 5.70 -30.79
CA GLN A 105 5.05 5.88 -31.14
C GLN A 105 5.20 6.33 -32.59
#